data_AF-A0A954IJ40-F1
#
_entry.id   AF-A0A954IJ40-F1
#
_cell.length_a   1.000
_cell.length_b   1.000
_cell.length_c   1.000
_cell.angle_alpha   90.00
_cell.angle_beta   90.00
_cell.angle_gamma   90.00
#
_symmetry.space_group_name_H-M   'P 1'
#
loop_
_entity.id
_entity.type
_entity.pdbx_description
1 polymer ?
#
loop_
_entity_poly.entity_id
_entity_poly.type
_entity_poly.pdbx_seq_one_letter_code
_entity_poly.pdbx_strand_id
1 'polypeptide(L)'
;LYAAQSSALLRMVLLSMVAGLMLKLFVFDLPSWHVDSAMRYSAPWQWRTFAFRMVDFAAVVAFFGLGARILSRRTDERQLGHQLTAVGLAFLLIVSTLEVKSFLHSFIPGLESGGVTILWTVFALSFLLAGIRRNLRLLRIAGLALFTIVSFKVFFSDLSRLDQIYRVVAFILLGILVISGSFLYLRYRDVFAIDTKDDGDNVDNTD
;
A
#
# COMPACT_ATOMS: atom_id res chain seq x y z
N LEU A 1 -32.17 -13.77 16.96
CA LEU A 1 -31.24 -13.50 18.08
C LEU A 1 -29.96 -14.34 18.02
N TYR A 2 -30.03 -15.67 17.79
CA TYR A 2 -28.84 -16.54 17.71
C TYR A 2 -27.81 -16.16 16.61
N ALA A 3 -28.28 -15.78 15.41
CA ALA A 3 -27.39 -15.40 14.30
C ALA A 3 -26.62 -14.08 14.51
N ALA A 4 -27.16 -13.15 15.30
CA ALA A 4 -26.51 -11.87 15.60
C ALA A 4 -25.44 -12.01 16.69
N GLN A 5 -25.59 -12.98 17.60
CA GLN A 5 -24.63 -13.24 18.67
C GLN A 5 -23.40 -14.01 18.15
N SER A 6 -23.59 -14.89 17.17
CA SER A 6 -22.48 -15.64 16.52
C SER A 6 -21.53 -14.75 15.73
N SER A 7 -22.01 -13.69 15.08
CA SER A 7 -21.14 -12.75 14.34
C SER A 7 -20.39 -11.81 15.29
N ALA A 8 -20.99 -11.42 16.42
CA ALA A 8 -20.32 -10.63 17.46
C ALA A 8 -19.17 -11.40 18.13
N LEU A 9 -19.36 -12.69 18.43
CA LEU A 9 -18.31 -13.55 18.98
C LEU A 9 -17.17 -13.78 17.97
N LEU A 10 -17.50 -14.08 16.71
CA LEU A 10 -16.50 -14.26 15.66
C LEU A 10 -15.66 -12.98 15.46
N ARG A 11 -16.30 -11.81 15.51
CA ARG A 11 -15.63 -10.50 15.50
C ARG A 11 -14.67 -10.32 16.65
N MET A 12 -15.10 -10.58 17.88
CA MET A 12 -14.25 -10.43 19.07
C MET A 12 -13.06 -11.38 19.04
N VAL A 13 -13.26 -12.64 18.61
CA VAL A 13 -12.19 -13.64 18.48
C VAL A 13 -11.19 -13.25 17.38
N LEU A 14 -11.66 -12.75 16.24
CA LEU A 14 -10.76 -12.29 15.17
C LEU A 14 -9.95 -11.07 15.61
N LEU A 15 -10.59 -10.08 16.24
CA LEU A 15 -9.90 -8.90 16.74
C LEU A 15 -8.90 -9.25 17.84
N SER A 16 -9.23 -10.19 18.73
CA SER A 16 -8.30 -10.65 19.76
C SER A 16 -7.14 -11.47 19.18
N MET A 17 -7.37 -12.29 18.14
CA MET A 17 -6.29 -12.96 17.41
C MET A 17 -5.38 -11.98 16.69
N VAL A 18 -5.93 -10.98 16.00
CA VAL A 18 -5.14 -9.95 15.30
C VAL A 18 -4.36 -9.10 16.31
N ALA A 19 -5.01 -8.68 17.40
CA ALA A 19 -4.35 -7.95 18.48
C ALA A 19 -3.25 -8.79 19.16
N GLY A 20 -3.50 -10.09 19.38
CA GLY A 20 -2.51 -11.02 19.92
C GLY A 20 -1.32 -11.23 18.98
N LEU A 21 -1.56 -11.34 17.67
CA LEU A 21 -0.51 -11.40 16.65
C LEU A 21 0.31 -10.11 16.60
N MET A 22 -0.35 -8.95 16.63
CA MET A 22 0.32 -7.64 16.66
C MET A 22 1.14 -7.45 17.94
N LEU A 23 0.59 -7.84 19.08
CA LEU A 23 1.28 -7.79 20.38
C LEU A 23 2.47 -8.73 20.38
N LYS A 24 2.30 -9.98 19.93
CA LYS A 24 3.40 -10.94 19.83
C LYS A 24 4.51 -10.40 18.94
N LEU A 25 4.14 -9.83 17.79
CA LEU A 25 5.10 -9.25 16.86
C LEU A 25 5.90 -8.10 17.50
N PHE A 26 5.21 -7.20 18.19
CA PHE A 26 5.87 -6.04 18.81
C PHE A 26 6.71 -6.41 20.04
N VAL A 27 6.25 -7.37 20.85
CA VAL A 27 6.85 -7.69 22.14
C VAL A 27 7.91 -8.78 22.03
N PHE A 28 7.74 -9.75 21.13
CA PHE A 28 8.64 -10.89 21.00
C PHE A 28 9.45 -10.84 19.70
N ASP A 29 8.80 -10.61 18.56
CA ASP A 29 9.50 -10.71 17.27
C ASP A 29 10.44 -9.51 17.05
N LEU A 30 9.97 -8.27 17.24
CA LEU A 30 10.80 -7.06 17.06
C LEU A 30 12.07 -7.04 17.93
N PRO A 31 12.02 -7.33 19.24
CA PRO A 31 13.22 -7.38 20.08
C PRO A 31 14.13 -8.55 19.71
N SER A 32 13.56 -9.73 19.40
CA SER A 32 14.36 -10.90 18.99
C SER A 32 15.12 -10.65 17.69
N TRP A 33 14.58 -9.81 16.81
CA TRP A 33 15.20 -9.45 15.54
C TRP A 33 16.23 -8.33 15.66
N HIS A 34 16.43 -7.78 16.86
CA HIS A 34 17.38 -6.71 17.16
C HIS A 34 17.28 -5.56 16.15
N VAL A 35 16.05 -5.08 15.91
CA VAL A 35 15.81 -4.02 14.94
C VAL A 35 16.38 -2.71 15.46
N ASP A 36 17.36 -2.15 14.76
CA ASP A 36 17.94 -0.85 15.08
C ASP A 36 16.97 0.29 14.72
N SER A 37 17.14 1.45 15.34
CA SER A 37 16.43 2.72 15.12
C SER A 37 16.33 3.13 13.65
N ALA A 38 17.25 2.67 12.80
CA ALA A 38 17.21 2.84 11.35
C ALA A 38 16.24 1.88 10.63
N MET A 39 15.40 1.09 11.32
CA MET A 39 14.59 0.01 10.76
C MET A 39 15.43 -1.03 9.98
N ARG A 40 16.49 -1.54 10.62
CA ARG A 40 17.40 -2.54 10.04
C ARG A 40 17.57 -3.69 11.02
N TYR A 41 17.71 -4.92 10.54
CA TYR A 41 18.17 -6.01 11.39
C TYR A 41 19.65 -5.78 11.73
N SER A 42 19.99 -5.65 13.01
CA SER A 42 21.39 -5.47 13.44
C SER A 42 22.21 -6.76 13.42
N ALA A 43 21.57 -7.91 13.27
CA ALA A 43 22.23 -9.22 13.18
C ALA A 43 22.80 -9.48 11.77
N PRO A 44 23.99 -10.14 11.65
CA PRO A 44 24.57 -10.49 10.37
C PRO A 44 23.65 -11.42 9.56
N TRP A 45 23.68 -11.26 8.24
CA TRP A 45 22.77 -11.96 7.34
C TRP A 45 23.03 -13.47 7.36
N GLN A 46 22.07 -14.24 7.87
CA GLN A 46 22.11 -15.70 7.91
C GLN A 46 20.97 -16.28 7.08
N TRP A 47 21.30 -17.13 6.11
CA TRP A 47 20.33 -17.74 5.20
C TRP A 47 19.20 -18.51 5.93
N ARG A 48 19.51 -19.15 7.07
CA ARG A 48 18.52 -19.90 7.87
C ARG A 48 17.47 -18.96 8.47
N THR A 49 17.90 -17.87 9.09
CA THR A 49 17.00 -16.88 9.70
C THR A 49 16.15 -16.18 8.64
N PHE A 50 16.73 -15.88 7.48
CA PHE A 50 16.00 -15.37 6.32
C PHE A 50 14.93 -16.37 5.84
N ALA A 51 15.27 -17.67 5.73
CA ALA A 51 14.32 -18.69 5.32
C ALA A 51 13.15 -18.85 6.31
N PHE A 52 13.42 -18.86 7.63
CA PHE A 52 12.37 -18.91 8.65
C PHE A 52 11.44 -17.68 8.59
N ARG A 53 12.01 -16.49 8.41
CA ARG A 53 11.24 -15.25 8.23
C ARG A 53 10.38 -15.28 6.97
N MET A 54 10.92 -15.74 5.83
CA MET A 54 10.14 -15.89 4.58
C MET A 54 8.96 -16.83 4.75
N VAL A 55 9.12 -17.93 5.50
CA VAL A 55 8.04 -18.86 5.80
C VAL A 55 7.00 -18.22 6.71
N ASP A 56 7.41 -17.50 7.75
CA ASP A 56 6.50 -16.77 8.64
C ASP A 56 5.71 -15.70 7.86
N PHE A 57 6.36 -14.97 6.94
CA PHE A 57 5.71 -13.99 6.09
C PHE A 57 4.73 -14.64 5.11
N ALA A 58 5.09 -15.75 4.48
CA ALA A 58 4.20 -16.49 3.61
C ALA A 58 2.96 -17.00 4.37
N ALA A 59 3.15 -17.49 5.61
CA ALA A 59 2.08 -17.93 6.48
C ALA A 59 1.14 -16.77 6.88
N VAL A 60 1.69 -15.60 7.23
CA VAL A 60 0.89 -14.42 7.59
C VAL A 60 0.11 -13.88 6.38
N VAL A 61 0.74 -13.79 5.20
CA VAL A 61 0.06 -13.38 3.97
C VAL A 61 -1.04 -14.35 3.58
N ALA A 62 -0.79 -15.66 3.70
CA ALA A 62 -1.80 -16.69 3.47
C ALA A 62 -2.94 -16.59 4.48
N PHE A 63 -2.66 -16.35 5.77
CA PHE A 63 -3.67 -16.19 6.82
C PHE A 63 -4.58 -14.99 6.56
N PHE A 64 -4.01 -13.82 6.27
CA PHE A 64 -4.79 -12.62 5.95
C PHE A 64 -5.56 -12.76 4.62
N GLY A 65 -4.95 -13.37 3.60
CA GLY A 65 -5.58 -13.61 2.30
C GLY A 65 -6.73 -14.62 2.36
N LEU A 66 -6.55 -15.73 3.08
CA LEU A 66 -7.57 -16.75 3.30
C LEU A 66 -8.68 -16.24 4.22
N GLY A 67 -8.33 -15.56 5.31
CA GLY A 67 -9.29 -14.92 6.21
C GLY A 67 -10.19 -13.93 5.48
N ALA A 68 -9.63 -13.09 4.61
CA ALA A 68 -10.39 -12.18 3.75
C ALA A 68 -11.27 -12.89 2.72
N ARG A 69 -10.79 -14.00 2.14
CA ARG A 69 -11.54 -14.79 1.14
C ARG A 69 -12.70 -15.55 1.78
N ILE A 70 -12.55 -16.00 3.02
CA ILE A 70 -13.59 -16.68 3.79
C ILE A 70 -14.65 -15.66 4.25
N LEU A 71 -14.22 -14.48 4.71
CA LEU A 71 -15.11 -13.45 5.24
C LEU A 71 -15.88 -12.67 4.15
N SER A 72 -15.32 -12.55 2.94
CA SER A 72 -16.01 -11.93 1.79
C SER A 72 -17.22 -12.73 1.29
N ARG A 73 -17.33 -14.01 1.67
CA ARG A 73 -18.48 -14.88 1.37
C ARG A 73 -19.67 -14.67 2.32
N ARG A 74 -19.51 -13.93 3.43
CA ARG A 74 -20.60 -13.61 4.38
C ARG A 74 -20.97 -12.12 4.29
N THR A 75 -22.22 -11.84 3.91
CA THR A 75 -22.71 -10.49 3.60
C THR A 75 -22.61 -9.51 4.78
N ASP A 76 -22.83 -9.99 6.01
CA ASP A 76 -22.77 -9.19 7.25
C ASP A 76 -21.35 -8.85 7.74
N GLU A 77 -20.31 -9.47 7.19
CA GLU A 77 -18.92 -9.35 7.68
C GLU A 77 -17.97 -8.81 6.62
N ARG A 78 -18.50 -8.34 5.48
CA ARG A 78 -17.70 -7.75 4.38
C ARG A 78 -16.81 -6.60 4.83
N GLN A 79 -17.30 -5.76 5.75
CA GLN A 79 -16.53 -4.63 6.28
C GLN A 79 -15.29 -5.09 7.06
N LEU A 80 -15.39 -6.20 7.79
CA LEU A 80 -14.27 -6.79 8.52
C LEU A 80 -13.30 -7.49 7.57
N GLY A 81 -13.82 -8.11 6.51
CA GLY A 81 -12.98 -8.65 5.43
C GLY A 81 -12.08 -7.57 4.84
N HIS A 82 -12.63 -6.38 4.57
CA HIS A 82 -11.85 -5.24 4.09
C HIS A 82 -10.82 -4.72 5.10
N GLN A 83 -11.18 -4.61 6.39
CA GLN A 83 -10.23 -4.21 7.43
C GLN A 83 -9.10 -5.22 7.58
N LEU A 84 -9.41 -6.52 7.57
CA LEU A 84 -8.43 -7.59 7.67
C LEU A 84 -7.49 -7.60 6.46
N THR A 85 -8.01 -7.38 5.25
CA THR A 85 -7.14 -7.19 4.07
C THR A 85 -6.24 -5.97 4.21
N ALA A 86 -6.75 -4.83 4.69
CA ALA A 86 -5.96 -3.62 4.82
C ALA A 86 -4.83 -3.80 5.85
N VAL A 87 -5.13 -4.42 7.00
CA VAL A 87 -4.13 -4.73 8.03
C VAL A 87 -3.09 -5.71 7.51
N GLY A 88 -3.50 -6.78 6.82
CA GLY A 88 -2.58 -7.75 6.22
C GLY A 88 -1.67 -7.12 5.16
N LEU A 89 -2.21 -6.23 4.32
CA LEU A 89 -1.43 -5.50 3.31
C LEU A 89 -0.45 -4.51 3.92
N ALA A 90 -0.85 -3.78 4.96
CA ALA A 90 0.03 -2.87 5.69
C ALA A 90 1.18 -3.64 6.37
N PHE A 91 0.86 -4.76 7.00
CA PHE A 91 1.84 -5.63 7.62
C PHE A 91 2.86 -6.17 6.61
N LEU A 92 2.38 -6.67 5.47
CA LEU A 92 3.20 -7.17 4.36
C LEU A 92 4.16 -6.09 3.85
N LEU A 93 3.71 -4.84 3.76
CA LEU A 93 4.54 -3.71 3.34
C LEU A 93 5.65 -3.39 4.36
N ILE A 94 5.34 -3.39 5.66
CA ILE A 94 6.33 -3.14 6.73
C ILE A 94 7.42 -4.22 6.71
N VAL A 95 7.01 -5.47 6.68
CA VAL A 95 7.91 -6.63 6.62
C VAL A 95 8.81 -6.57 5.38
N SER A 96 8.23 -6.34 4.20
CA SER A 96 9.00 -6.29 2.95
C SER A 96 10.00 -5.14 2.98
N THR A 97 9.67 -4.04 3.63
CA THR A 97 10.57 -2.90 3.83
C THR A 97 11.78 -3.29 4.68
N LEU A 98 11.57 -3.99 5.80
CA LEU A 98 12.65 -4.45 6.68
C LEU A 98 13.60 -5.43 5.98
N GLU A 99 13.05 -6.39 5.24
CA GLU A 99 13.82 -7.39 4.50
C GLU A 99 14.64 -6.77 3.37
N VAL A 100 14.02 -5.94 2.52
CA VAL A 100 14.75 -5.27 1.42
C VAL A 100 15.86 -4.38 1.96
N LYS A 101 15.59 -3.63 3.03
CA LYS A 101 16.59 -2.73 3.61
C LYS A 101 17.76 -3.49 4.20
N SER A 102 17.49 -4.60 4.90
CA SER A 102 18.53 -5.42 5.55
C SER A 102 19.32 -6.26 4.53
N PHE A 103 18.66 -6.79 3.52
CA PHE A 103 19.31 -7.43 2.38
C PHE A 103 20.24 -6.44 1.67
N LEU A 104 19.71 -5.29 1.28
CA LEU A 104 20.49 -4.34 0.48
C LEU A 104 21.64 -3.73 1.29
N HIS A 105 21.50 -3.55 2.61
CA HIS A 105 22.61 -3.19 3.49
C HIS A 105 23.76 -4.21 3.45
N SER A 106 23.41 -5.51 3.44
CA SER A 106 24.38 -6.60 3.49
C SER A 106 25.10 -6.83 2.17
N PHE A 107 24.40 -6.66 1.04
CA PHE A 107 24.95 -6.93 -0.31
C PHE A 107 25.48 -5.67 -1.00
N ILE A 108 24.79 -4.53 -0.88
CA ILE A 108 25.13 -3.28 -1.58
C ILE A 108 24.87 -2.06 -0.68
N PRO A 109 25.75 -1.81 0.31
CA PRO A 109 25.57 -0.71 1.26
C PRO A 109 25.47 0.63 0.53
N GLY A 110 24.51 1.46 0.94
CA GLY A 110 24.23 2.77 0.32
C GLY A 110 23.06 2.80 -0.66
N LEU A 111 22.61 1.66 -1.19
CA LEU A 111 21.42 1.59 -2.07
C LEU A 111 20.10 1.32 -1.33
N GLU A 112 20.15 1.09 -0.02
CA GLU A 112 19.00 0.75 0.83
C GLU A 112 17.78 1.65 0.63
N SER A 113 17.98 2.97 0.62
CA SER A 113 16.89 3.94 0.47
C SER A 113 16.22 3.84 -0.91
N GLY A 114 17.03 3.60 -1.95
CA GLY A 114 16.55 3.40 -3.32
C GLY A 114 15.76 2.10 -3.46
N GLY A 115 16.28 1.00 -2.91
CA GLY A 115 15.59 -0.29 -2.91
C GLY A 115 14.22 -0.25 -2.22
N VAL A 116 14.14 0.39 -1.05
CA VAL A 116 12.86 0.59 -0.34
C VAL A 116 11.89 1.44 -1.14
N THR A 117 12.39 2.47 -1.83
CA THR A 117 11.58 3.33 -2.70
C THR A 117 11.02 2.57 -3.88
N ILE A 118 11.83 1.75 -4.57
CA ILE A 118 11.39 0.88 -5.66
C ILE A 118 10.33 -0.10 -5.16
N LEU A 119 10.56 -0.74 -4.01
CA LEU A 119 9.60 -1.64 -3.39
C LEU A 119 8.25 -0.94 -3.16
N TRP A 120 8.24 0.22 -2.50
CA TRP A 120 6.99 0.94 -2.23
C TRP A 120 6.28 1.39 -3.51
N THR A 121 7.01 1.77 -4.56
CA THR A 121 6.44 2.08 -5.88
C THR A 121 5.71 0.87 -6.47
N VAL A 122 6.34 -0.31 -6.43
CA VAL A 122 5.73 -1.56 -6.92
C VAL A 122 4.47 -1.91 -6.12
N PHE A 123 4.48 -1.72 -4.79
CA PHE A 123 3.29 -1.90 -3.96
C PHE A 123 2.17 -0.92 -4.32
N ALA A 124 2.50 0.37 -4.47
CA ALA A 124 1.53 1.40 -4.82
C ALA A 124 0.86 1.12 -6.18
N LEU A 125 1.66 0.76 -7.19
CA LEU A 125 1.17 0.36 -8.50
C LEU A 125 0.32 -0.91 -8.43
N SER A 126 0.75 -1.91 -7.66
CA SER A 126 0.01 -3.15 -7.48
C SER A 126 -1.36 -2.91 -6.83
N PHE A 127 -1.44 -2.05 -5.81
CA PHE A 127 -2.70 -1.69 -5.16
C PHE A 127 -3.61 -0.89 -6.09
N LEU A 128 -3.05 0.07 -6.82
CA LEU A 128 -3.79 0.86 -7.79
C LEU A 128 -4.37 -0.04 -8.90
N LEU A 129 -3.53 -0.89 -9.50
CA LEU A 129 -3.94 -1.78 -10.59
C LEU A 129 -4.94 -2.84 -10.12
N ALA A 130 -4.72 -3.45 -8.95
CA ALA A 130 -5.68 -4.37 -8.35
C ALA A 130 -7.00 -3.67 -7.98
N GLY A 131 -6.93 -2.42 -7.53
CA GLY A 131 -8.10 -1.58 -7.22
C GLY A 131 -8.91 -1.22 -8.45
N ILE A 132 -8.26 -0.93 -9.58
CA ILE A 132 -8.91 -0.69 -10.87
C ILE A 132 -9.54 -2.00 -11.38
N ARG A 133 -8.76 -3.09 -11.47
CA ARG A 133 -9.23 -4.39 -11.99
C ARG A 133 -10.39 -4.98 -11.21
N ARG A 134 -10.42 -4.79 -9.89
CA ARG A 134 -11.49 -5.30 -9.01
C ARG A 134 -12.56 -4.26 -8.66
N ASN A 135 -12.48 -3.06 -9.25
CA ASN A 135 -13.34 -1.90 -8.97
C ASN A 135 -13.49 -1.58 -7.46
N LEU A 136 -12.41 -1.75 -6.69
CA LEU A 136 -12.38 -1.51 -5.24
C LEU A 136 -11.87 -0.10 -4.94
N ARG A 137 -12.78 0.80 -4.54
CA ARG A 137 -12.44 2.21 -4.22
C ARG A 137 -11.37 2.32 -3.13
N LEU A 138 -11.42 1.48 -2.09
CA LEU A 138 -10.42 1.49 -1.00
C LEU A 138 -9.00 1.22 -1.53
N LEU A 139 -8.83 0.22 -2.39
CA LEU A 139 -7.51 -0.16 -2.92
C LEU A 139 -6.95 0.89 -3.87
N ARG A 140 -7.82 1.57 -4.65
CA ARG A 140 -7.42 2.70 -5.49
C ARG A 140 -6.91 3.87 -4.63
N ILE A 141 -7.64 4.26 -3.59
CA ILE A 141 -7.25 5.36 -2.71
C ILE A 141 -5.97 4.98 -1.94
N ALA A 142 -5.86 3.75 -1.43
CA ALA A 142 -4.67 3.29 -0.73
C ALA A 142 -3.43 3.26 -1.65
N GLY A 143 -3.58 2.75 -2.88
CA GLY A 143 -2.52 2.75 -3.89
C GLY A 143 -2.09 4.16 -4.28
N LEU A 144 -3.05 5.06 -4.50
CA LEU A 144 -2.76 6.46 -4.85
C LEU A 144 -2.09 7.20 -3.68
N ALA A 145 -2.58 7.02 -2.46
CA ALA A 145 -1.98 7.61 -1.25
C ALA A 145 -0.55 7.12 -1.06
N LEU A 146 -0.32 5.80 -1.19
CA LEU A 146 1.02 5.24 -1.09
C LEU A 146 1.93 5.76 -2.22
N PHE A 147 1.42 5.86 -3.45
CA PHE A 147 2.15 6.42 -4.58
C PHE A 147 2.56 7.87 -4.33
N THR A 148 1.67 8.69 -3.79
CA THR A 148 1.96 10.07 -3.38
C THR A 148 3.06 10.10 -2.32
N ILE A 149 2.97 9.29 -1.26
CA ILE A 149 4.00 9.21 -0.22
C ILE A 149 5.36 8.85 -0.81
N VAL A 150 5.40 7.86 -1.70
CA VAL A 150 6.64 7.43 -2.37
C VAL A 150 7.19 8.54 -3.26
N SER A 151 6.33 9.20 -4.03
CA SER A 151 6.73 10.31 -4.89
C SER A 151 7.37 11.42 -4.05
N PHE A 152 6.73 11.84 -2.96
CA PHE A 152 7.33 12.78 -2.01
C PHE A 152 8.67 12.26 -1.46
N LYS A 153 8.73 11.00 -1.04
CA LYS A 153 9.97 10.39 -0.55
C LYS A 153 11.09 10.44 -1.59
N VAL A 154 10.80 10.15 -2.87
CA VAL A 154 11.75 10.27 -3.98
C VAL A 154 12.20 11.71 -4.11
N PHE A 155 11.28 12.67 -4.14
CA PHE A 155 11.65 14.09 -4.22
C PHE A 155 12.54 14.50 -3.04
N PHE A 156 12.19 14.17 -1.80
CA PHE A 156 13.02 14.52 -0.65
C PHE A 156 14.33 13.74 -0.61
N SER A 157 14.36 12.45 -0.97
CA SER A 157 15.56 11.63 -0.97
C SER A 157 16.54 12.02 -2.08
N ASP A 158 16.03 12.28 -3.29
CA ASP A 158 16.84 12.62 -4.44
C ASP A 158 17.22 14.10 -4.42
N LEU A 159 16.30 15.03 -4.09
CA LEU A 159 16.64 16.45 -3.96
C LEU A 159 17.38 16.79 -2.65
N SER A 160 17.38 15.90 -1.63
CA SER A 160 18.22 16.13 -0.44
C SER A 160 19.71 16.00 -0.73
N ARG A 161 20.07 15.18 -1.72
CA ARG A 161 21.44 15.01 -2.20
C ARG A 161 21.90 16.18 -3.07
N LEU A 162 20.95 16.95 -3.62
CA LEU A 162 21.24 18.15 -4.38
C LEU A 162 21.46 19.35 -3.45
N ASP A 163 22.36 20.23 -3.85
CA ASP A 163 22.64 21.48 -3.16
C ASP A 163 21.35 22.31 -3.01
N GLN A 164 21.26 23.12 -1.97
CA GLN A 164 20.04 23.81 -1.55
C GLN A 164 19.44 24.66 -2.69
N ILE A 165 20.28 25.26 -3.53
CA ILE A 165 19.86 26.05 -4.70
C ILE A 165 19.18 25.16 -5.75
N TYR A 166 19.75 24.00 -6.09
CA TYR A 166 19.15 23.09 -7.08
C TYR A 166 17.82 22.53 -6.61
N ARG A 167 17.64 22.32 -5.30
CA ARG A 167 16.35 21.91 -4.71
C ARG A 167 15.26 22.95 -4.95
N VAL A 168 15.56 24.23 -4.73
CA VAL A 168 14.60 25.33 -4.97
C VAL A 168 14.25 25.43 -6.46
N VAL A 169 15.25 25.37 -7.35
CA VAL A 169 15.03 25.40 -8.80
C VAL A 169 14.16 24.22 -9.28
N ALA A 170 14.41 23.01 -8.78
CA ALA A 170 13.63 21.83 -9.11
C ALA A 170 12.15 21.97 -8.69
N PHE A 171 11.87 22.54 -7.52
CA PHE A 171 10.50 22.80 -7.08
C PHE A 171 9.78 23.86 -7.92
N ILE A 172 10.48 24.93 -8.33
CA ILE A 172 9.92 25.95 -9.21
C ILE A 172 9.56 25.34 -10.57
N LEU A 173 10.47 24.59 -11.18
CA LEU A 173 10.22 23.91 -12.46
C LEU A 173 9.07 22.90 -12.36
N LEU A 174 9.01 22.12 -11.29
CA LEU A 174 7.90 21.21 -11.03
C LEU A 174 6.56 21.96 -10.90
N GLY A 175 6.54 23.07 -10.17
CA GLY A 175 5.36 23.92 -10.03
C GLY A 175 4.87 24.46 -11.37
N ILE A 176 5.77 24.98 -12.19
CA ILE A 176 5.47 25.45 -13.55
C ILE A 176 4.90 24.30 -14.39
N LEU A 177 5.53 23.13 -14.36
CA LEU A 177 5.07 21.94 -15.10
C LEU A 177 3.64 21.53 -14.72
N VAL A 178 3.34 21.49 -13.41
CA VAL A 178 2.00 21.12 -12.90
C VAL A 178 0.97 22.16 -13.31
N ILE A 179 1.29 23.45 -13.21
CA ILE A 179 0.40 24.54 -13.64
C ILE A 179 0.15 24.46 -15.15
N SER A 180 1.18 24.26 -15.95
CA SER A 180 1.07 24.07 -17.40
C SER A 180 0.23 22.85 -17.75
N GLY A 181 0.42 21.72 -17.06
CA GLY A 181 -0.36 20.50 -17.23
C GLY A 181 -1.84 20.70 -16.85
N SER A 182 -2.11 21.40 -15.75
CA SER A 182 -3.47 21.76 -15.33
C SER A 182 -4.14 22.69 -16.34
N PHE A 183 -3.42 23.70 -16.84
CA PHE A 183 -3.93 24.58 -17.88
C PHE A 183 -4.23 23.82 -19.19
N LEU A 184 -3.36 22.89 -19.57
CA LEU A 184 -3.59 22.00 -20.72
C LEU A 184 -4.84 21.15 -20.50
N TYR A 185 -4.97 20.49 -19.35
CA TYR A 185 -6.17 19.73 -19.03
C TYR A 185 -7.45 20.59 -19.10
N LEU A 186 -7.42 21.80 -18.52
CA LEU A 186 -8.56 22.71 -18.53
C LEU A 186 -8.90 23.23 -19.93
N ARG A 187 -7.89 23.43 -20.79
CA ARG A 187 -8.04 23.92 -22.17
C ARG A 187 -8.55 22.84 -23.12
N TYR A 188 -8.23 21.58 -22.87
CA TYR A 188 -8.63 20.43 -23.69
C TYR A 188 -9.82 19.66 -23.09
N ARG A 189 -10.32 20.06 -21.91
CA ARG A 189 -11.55 19.51 -21.31
C ARG A 189 -12.74 19.57 -22.28
N ASP A 190 -12.83 20.63 -23.08
CA ASP A 190 -13.92 20.83 -24.04
C ASP A 190 -13.87 19.80 -25.19
N VAL A 191 -12.70 19.24 -25.46
CA VAL A 191 -12.49 18.20 -26.49
C VAL A 191 -12.91 16.81 -25.98
N PHE A 192 -12.80 16.56 -24.68
CA PHE A 192 -13.18 15.28 -24.04
C PHE A 192 -14.63 15.25 -23.53
N ALA A 193 -15.33 16.38 -23.51
CA ALA A 193 -16.70 16.50 -22.99
C ALA A 193 -17.81 16.25 -24.04
N ILE A 194 -17.46 15.99 -25.30
CA ILE A 194 -18.43 15.86 -26.40
C ILE A 194 -18.97 14.42 -26.56
N ASP A 195 -18.39 13.42 -25.90
CA ASP A 195 -18.70 12.00 -26.16
C ASP A 195 -19.77 11.41 -25.20
N THR A 196 -20.71 12.22 -24.69
CA THR A 196 -21.75 11.71 -23.77
C THR A 196 -23.13 12.35 -23.97
N LYS A 197 -23.40 12.92 -25.15
CA LYS A 197 -24.65 13.66 -25.37
C LYS A 197 -25.38 13.32 -26.68
N ASP A 198 -25.33 12.06 -27.11
CA ASP A 198 -26.02 11.63 -28.34
C ASP A 198 -26.72 10.25 -28.22
N ASP A 199 -27.31 9.93 -27.05
CA ASP A 199 -28.07 8.67 -26.90
C ASP A 199 -29.39 8.84 -26.12
N GLY A 200 -30.00 10.04 -26.18
CA GLY A 200 -31.15 10.39 -25.34
C GLY A 200 -32.30 11.14 -26.00
N ASP A 201 -32.31 11.36 -27.32
CA ASP A 201 -33.34 12.19 -27.97
C ASP A 201 -34.02 11.54 -29.18
N ASN A 202 -34.27 10.22 -29.12
CA ASN A 202 -35.06 9.49 -30.11
C ASN A 202 -36.11 8.58 -29.46
N VAL A 203 -36.94 9.14 -28.57
CA VAL A 203 -38.21 8.52 -28.13
C VAL A 203 -39.25 9.62 -27.91
N ASP A 204 -39.56 10.41 -28.94
CA ASP A 204 -40.81 11.19 -28.98
C ASP A 204 -41.12 11.68 -30.40
N ASN A 205 -41.43 10.76 -31.32
CA ASN A 205 -42.27 11.09 -32.48
C ASN A 205 -42.81 9.84 -33.18
N THR A 206 -43.71 9.15 -32.51
CA THR A 206 -44.72 8.31 -33.16
C THR A 206 -46.03 8.56 -32.43
N ASP A 207 -46.76 9.58 -32.88
CA ASP A 207 -48.23 9.71 -32.78
C ASP A 207 -48.73 10.59 -33.93
#